data_AF-A0A966J597-F1
#
_entry.id   AF-A0A966J597-F1
#
_cell.length_a   1.000
_cell.length_b   1.000
_cell.length_c   1.000
_cell.angle_alpha   90.00
_cell.angle_beta   90.00
_cell.angle_gamma   90.00
#
_symmetry.space_group_name_H-M   'P 1'
#
loop_
_entity.id
_entity.type
_entity.pdbx_description
1 polymer ?
#
loop_
_entity_poly.entity_id
_entity_poly.type
_entity_poly.pdbx_seq_one_letter_code
_entity_poly.pdbx_strand_id
1 'polypeptide(L)'
;MRPLSSARRGRAGRLWGVAVVAALPAHGRALTPPEILVVTFTEAATQELRDRIRARLAQAASYFRVSPQDVVPPQQPDLLHDLRADYAPGDWAVCARKLDLAAQWMDEAAVSTIHGWCNRMLHEHAFDSLSLFTQTLETDPSELRAEVVRDYWRQFYYPLSQPELEQVTAFWNHPAELEKALRHVLDLAEKLPAQAPPSVILQQCHDDRRAKLQALKQAWPQWVDEFEHLLQHANAQHHFDRRRLGPANYTRWLNTIREWATTPTEQLALGDAAWLRLTPQGIAEAWTHGSPPQHPLLD
;
A
#
# COMPACT_ATOMS: atom_id res chain seq x y z
N MET A 1 21.28 -15.35 -26.66
CA MET A 1 21.57 -13.90 -26.48
C MET A 1 23.07 -13.72 -26.24
N ARG A 2 23.81 -13.18 -27.21
CA ARG A 2 25.20 -12.73 -27.00
C ARG A 2 25.22 -11.21 -26.84
N PRO A 3 25.97 -10.65 -25.89
CA PRO A 3 26.03 -9.21 -25.69
C PRO A 3 26.86 -8.54 -26.80
N LEU A 4 26.36 -7.44 -27.35
CA LEU A 4 27.05 -6.63 -28.36
C LEU A 4 28.27 -5.93 -27.76
N SER A 5 29.43 -6.12 -28.39
CA SER A 5 30.73 -5.62 -27.99
C SER A 5 30.86 -4.09 -28.11
N SER A 6 30.98 -3.46 -26.94
CA SER A 6 31.76 -2.29 -26.49
C SER A 6 32.17 -1.10 -27.41
N ALA A 7 32.27 -1.18 -28.74
CA ALA A 7 32.98 -0.14 -29.51
C ALA A 7 32.12 0.97 -30.16
N ARG A 8 30.79 0.98 -29.99
CA ARG A 8 29.89 2.00 -30.61
C ARG A 8 28.89 2.65 -29.64
N ARG A 9 29.16 2.64 -28.33
CA ARG A 9 28.24 3.18 -27.30
C ARG A 9 27.92 4.69 -27.40
N GLY A 10 28.78 5.50 -28.01
CA GLY A 10 28.57 6.96 -28.12
C GLY A 10 27.74 7.46 -29.32
N ARG A 11 27.42 6.60 -30.29
CA ARG A 11 26.66 6.96 -31.51
C ARG A 11 25.20 6.51 -31.48
N ALA A 12 24.88 5.42 -30.77
CA ALA A 12 23.53 4.85 -30.71
C ALA A 12 22.48 5.80 -30.10
N GLY A 13 22.83 6.60 -29.10
CA GLY A 13 21.89 7.55 -28.47
C GLY A 13 21.44 8.71 -29.36
N ARG A 14 22.20 9.04 -30.42
CA ARG A 14 21.92 10.13 -31.37
C ARG A 14 21.24 9.68 -32.66
N LEU A 15 21.04 8.37 -32.85
CA LEU A 15 20.70 7.74 -34.13
C LEU A 15 19.27 7.16 -34.22
N TRP A 16 18.42 7.35 -33.20
CA TRP A 16 17.09 6.74 -33.19
C TRP A 16 16.19 7.14 -34.38
N GLY A 17 16.41 8.30 -34.99
CA GLY A 17 15.68 8.71 -36.20
C GLY A 17 16.23 8.20 -37.53
N VAL A 18 17.37 7.50 -37.52
CA VAL A 18 18.14 7.18 -38.75
C VAL A 18 18.54 5.70 -38.83
N ALA A 19 18.55 4.99 -37.70
CA ALA A 19 18.76 3.54 -37.65
C ALA A 19 17.67 2.72 -38.37
N VAL A 20 16.57 3.34 -38.79
CA VAL A 20 15.47 2.69 -39.53
C VAL A 20 15.93 2.13 -40.88
N VAL A 21 16.95 2.71 -41.53
CA VAL A 21 17.34 2.29 -42.89
C VAL A 21 18.63 1.45 -42.93
N ALA A 22 19.42 1.43 -41.85
CA ALA A 22 20.57 0.54 -41.75
C ALA A 22 20.12 -0.85 -41.31
N ALA A 23 20.38 -1.86 -42.12
CA ALA A 23 20.10 -3.26 -41.79
C ALA A 23 20.62 -3.58 -40.38
N LEU A 24 19.71 -3.94 -39.46
CA LEU A 24 20.12 -4.54 -38.20
C LEU A 24 20.89 -5.81 -38.55
N PRO A 25 22.08 -6.06 -37.97
CA PRO A 25 22.94 -7.19 -38.33
C PRO A 25 22.25 -8.57 -38.29
N ALA A 26 21.15 -8.69 -37.54
CA ALA A 26 20.37 -9.91 -37.40
C ALA A 26 19.43 -10.22 -38.57
N HIS A 27 18.99 -9.23 -39.36
CA HIS A 27 17.88 -9.39 -40.30
C HIS A 27 18.28 -9.40 -41.78
N GLY A 28 19.53 -9.08 -42.12
CA GLY A 28 20.03 -9.12 -43.51
C GLY A 28 19.35 -8.15 -44.49
N ARG A 29 18.36 -7.36 -44.04
CA ARG A 29 17.62 -6.35 -44.81
C ARG A 29 17.27 -5.14 -43.94
N ALA A 30 16.92 -4.03 -44.59
CA ALA A 30 16.36 -2.86 -43.93
C ALA A 30 14.96 -3.19 -43.36
N LEU A 31 14.65 -2.62 -42.20
CA LEU A 31 13.34 -2.73 -41.56
C LEU A 31 12.48 -1.51 -41.88
N THR A 32 11.18 -1.71 -41.85
CA THR A 32 10.19 -0.66 -42.07
C THR A 32 9.66 -0.17 -40.71
N PRO A 33 9.09 1.04 -40.59
CA PRO A 33 8.57 1.53 -39.31
C PRO A 33 7.58 0.58 -38.60
N PRO A 34 6.68 -0.15 -39.29
CA PRO A 34 5.83 -1.16 -38.66
C PRO A 34 6.59 -2.37 -38.07
N GLU A 35 7.80 -2.65 -38.55
CA GLU A 35 8.63 -3.78 -38.11
C GLU A 35 9.49 -3.43 -36.88
N ILE A 36 9.44 -2.19 -36.40
CA ILE A 36 10.24 -1.70 -35.26
C ILE A 36 9.28 -1.30 -34.14
N LEU A 37 9.20 -2.13 -33.11
CA LEU A 37 8.44 -1.80 -31.90
C LEU A 37 9.20 -0.77 -31.04
N VAL A 38 8.52 0.33 -30.74
CA VAL A 38 8.99 1.35 -29.80
C VAL A 38 7.91 1.58 -28.76
N VAL A 39 8.27 1.41 -27.48
CA VAL A 39 7.35 1.58 -26.36
C VAL A 39 7.70 2.80 -25.49
N THR A 40 6.68 3.54 -25.07
CA THR A 40 6.80 4.74 -24.20
C THR A 40 5.90 4.61 -22.96
N PHE A 41 6.04 5.55 -22.03
CA PHE A 41 5.20 5.58 -20.82
C PHE A 41 3.87 6.34 -21.01
N THR A 42 3.85 7.37 -21.85
CA THR A 42 2.67 8.25 -22.02
C THR A 42 2.27 8.41 -23.48
N GLU A 43 0.98 8.65 -23.72
CA GLU A 43 0.46 8.90 -25.07
C GLU A 43 1.05 10.16 -25.70
N ALA A 44 1.28 11.20 -24.89
CA ALA A 44 1.97 12.41 -25.36
C ALA A 44 3.39 12.12 -25.86
N ALA A 45 4.14 11.28 -25.14
CA ALA A 45 5.48 10.88 -25.55
C ALA A 45 5.46 9.98 -26.80
N THR A 46 4.44 9.14 -26.97
CA THR A 46 4.21 8.37 -28.21
C THR A 46 4.07 9.30 -29.41
N GLN A 47 3.21 10.31 -29.29
CA GLN A 47 2.94 11.26 -30.38
C GLN A 47 4.17 12.13 -30.69
N GLU A 48 4.79 12.72 -29.68
CA GLU A 48 6.02 13.51 -29.84
C GLU A 48 7.12 12.70 -30.52
N LEU A 49 7.32 11.44 -30.10
CA LEU A 49 8.34 10.57 -30.66
C LEU A 49 8.05 10.22 -32.12
N ARG A 50 6.79 9.93 -32.46
CA ARG A 50 6.36 9.63 -33.83
C ARG A 50 6.64 10.82 -34.75
N ASP A 51 6.25 12.02 -34.34
CA ASP A 51 6.45 13.25 -35.12
C ASP A 51 7.93 13.57 -35.30
N ARG A 52 8.72 13.40 -34.24
CA ARG A 52 10.17 13.61 -34.29
C ARG A 52 10.88 12.64 -35.22
N ILE A 53 10.50 11.35 -35.22
CA ILE A 53 11.07 10.35 -36.12
C ILE A 53 10.67 10.66 -37.57
N ARG A 54 9.39 10.95 -37.83
CA ARG A 54 8.90 11.34 -39.16
C ARG A 54 9.69 12.53 -39.72
N ALA A 55 9.81 13.60 -38.93
CA ALA A 55 10.55 14.80 -39.33
C ALA A 55 12.02 14.49 -39.64
N ARG A 56 12.66 13.63 -38.83
CA ARG A 56 14.06 13.26 -39.04
C ARG A 56 14.26 12.39 -40.28
N LEU A 57 13.34 11.46 -40.57
CA LEU A 57 13.37 10.65 -41.79
C LEU A 57 13.18 11.52 -43.05
N ALA A 58 12.24 12.47 -43.01
CA ALA A 58 12.01 13.40 -44.12
C ALA A 58 13.22 14.33 -44.36
N GLN A 59 13.84 14.81 -43.28
CA GLN A 59 15.07 15.61 -43.35
C GLN A 59 16.22 14.80 -43.96
N ALA A 60 16.39 13.54 -43.54
CA ALA A 60 17.40 12.64 -44.10
C ALA A 60 17.13 12.36 -45.58
N ALA A 61 15.88 12.07 -45.96
CA ALA A 61 15.51 11.87 -47.36
C ALA A 61 15.88 13.09 -48.23
N SER A 62 15.59 14.30 -47.72
CA SER A 62 15.89 15.56 -48.41
C SER A 62 17.40 15.76 -48.54
N TYR A 63 18.17 15.46 -47.50
CA TYR A 63 19.63 15.55 -47.55
C TYR A 63 20.22 14.61 -48.60
N PHE A 64 19.77 13.35 -48.67
CA PHE A 64 20.23 12.37 -49.66
C PHE A 64 19.84 12.71 -51.12
N ARG A 65 18.83 13.58 -51.35
CA ARG A 65 18.43 14.02 -52.71
C ARG A 65 19.38 15.03 -53.34
N VAL A 66 20.17 15.76 -52.54
CA VAL A 66 21.12 16.76 -53.03
C VAL A 66 22.16 16.07 -53.93
N SER A 67 22.55 16.66 -55.07
CA SER A 67 23.57 16.03 -55.92
C SER A 67 24.94 15.97 -55.22
N PRO A 68 25.80 14.98 -55.49
CA PRO A 68 27.16 14.89 -54.91
C PRO A 68 28.01 16.15 -55.04
N GLN A 69 27.91 16.84 -56.16
CA GLN A 69 28.63 18.10 -56.40
C GLN A 69 28.09 19.29 -55.58
N ASP A 70 26.85 19.21 -55.09
CA ASP A 70 26.17 20.31 -54.39
C ASP A 70 26.19 20.13 -52.86
N VAL A 71 26.81 19.05 -52.36
CA VAL A 71 26.92 18.78 -50.92
C VAL A 71 28.01 19.66 -50.32
N VAL A 72 27.60 20.59 -49.46
CA VAL A 72 28.52 21.41 -48.67
C VAL A 72 28.96 20.63 -47.43
N PRO A 73 30.28 20.43 -47.19
CA PRO A 73 30.76 19.79 -45.98
C PRO A 73 30.38 20.63 -44.74
N PRO A 74 29.85 20.00 -43.67
CA PRO A 74 29.46 20.73 -42.47
C PRO A 74 30.69 21.21 -41.70
N GLN A 75 30.60 22.38 -41.06
CA GLN A 75 31.66 22.96 -40.22
C GLN A 75 31.75 22.31 -38.83
N GLN A 76 30.72 21.57 -38.44
CA GLN A 76 30.61 20.84 -37.18
C GLN A 76 30.17 19.39 -37.50
N PRO A 77 30.40 18.42 -36.59
CA PRO A 77 29.94 17.05 -36.79
C PRO A 77 28.43 17.00 -37.05
N ASP A 78 28.04 16.52 -38.24
CA ASP A 78 26.64 16.37 -38.62
C ASP A 78 26.32 14.90 -38.91
N LEU A 79 25.28 14.40 -38.23
CA LEU A 79 24.90 12.99 -38.29
C LEU A 79 24.37 12.58 -39.67
N LEU A 80 23.74 13.49 -40.43
CA LEU A 80 23.20 13.17 -41.75
C LEU A 80 24.33 13.13 -42.79
N HIS A 81 25.31 14.02 -42.65
CA HIS A 81 26.56 13.98 -43.41
C HIS A 81 27.31 12.66 -43.16
N ASP A 82 27.55 12.32 -41.90
CA ASP A 82 28.24 11.08 -41.52
C ASP A 82 27.51 9.84 -42.05
N LEU A 83 26.18 9.76 -41.88
CA LEU A 83 25.39 8.65 -42.40
C LEU A 83 25.51 8.53 -43.92
N ARG A 84 25.44 9.64 -44.63
CA ARG A 84 25.50 9.65 -46.09
C ARG A 84 26.86 9.22 -46.61
N ALA A 85 27.94 9.55 -45.89
CA ALA A 85 29.29 9.12 -46.23
C ALA A 85 29.47 7.59 -46.16
N ASP A 86 28.61 6.88 -45.42
CA ASP A 86 28.60 5.40 -45.38
C ASP A 86 28.05 4.76 -46.68
N TYR A 87 27.46 5.53 -47.59
CA TYR A 87 26.86 5.04 -48.84
C TYR A 87 27.54 5.63 -50.08
N ALA A 88 27.71 4.81 -51.12
CA ALA A 88 28.26 5.26 -52.39
C ALA A 88 27.35 6.33 -53.02
N PRO A 89 27.90 7.37 -53.68
CA PRO A 89 27.11 8.44 -54.31
C PRO A 89 26.02 7.97 -55.28
N GLY A 90 26.25 6.83 -55.97
CA GLY A 90 25.26 6.22 -56.86
C GLY A 90 24.02 5.67 -56.16
N ASP A 91 24.12 5.31 -54.87
CA ASP A 91 23.03 4.73 -54.09
C ASP A 91 22.17 5.79 -53.39
N TRP A 92 22.59 7.05 -53.40
CA TRP A 92 21.94 8.09 -52.62
C TRP A 92 20.48 8.33 -52.99
N ALA A 93 20.14 8.27 -54.29
CA ALA A 93 18.76 8.39 -54.75
C ALA A 93 17.88 7.24 -54.22
N VAL A 94 18.42 6.02 -54.15
CA VAL A 94 17.74 4.85 -53.59
C VAL A 94 17.55 5.03 -52.08
N CYS A 95 18.57 5.48 -51.36
CA CYS A 95 18.47 5.77 -49.93
C CYS A 95 17.45 6.88 -49.64
N ALA A 96 17.44 7.96 -50.42
CA ALA A 96 16.45 9.03 -50.31
C ALA A 96 15.02 8.50 -50.46
N ARG A 97 14.78 7.63 -51.46
CA ARG A 97 13.46 7.01 -51.67
C ARG A 97 13.06 6.11 -50.50
N LYS A 98 13.99 5.30 -49.96
CA LYS A 98 13.72 4.44 -48.80
C LYS A 98 13.37 5.25 -47.56
N LEU A 99 14.11 6.31 -47.28
CA LEU A 99 13.87 7.22 -46.15
C LEU A 99 12.52 7.94 -46.28
N ASP A 100 12.16 8.37 -47.49
CA ASP A 100 10.89 9.03 -47.77
C ASP A 100 9.70 8.08 -47.57
N LEU A 101 9.80 6.84 -48.08
CA LEU A 101 8.78 5.81 -47.86
C LEU A 101 8.63 5.49 -46.37
N ALA A 102 9.74 5.39 -45.63
CA ALA A 102 9.70 5.18 -44.18
C ALA A 102 9.03 6.37 -43.46
N ALA A 103 9.26 7.62 -43.89
CA ALA A 103 8.58 8.77 -43.29
C ALA A 103 7.05 8.73 -43.52
N GLN A 104 6.62 8.30 -44.70
CA GLN A 104 5.21 8.14 -45.06
C GLN A 104 4.53 7.01 -44.26
N TRP A 105 5.27 5.94 -43.93
CA TRP A 105 4.76 4.83 -43.13
C TRP A 105 4.77 5.06 -41.61
N MET A 106 5.11 6.26 -41.15
CA MET A 106 5.13 6.55 -39.71
C MET A 106 3.76 6.52 -39.05
N ASP A 107 2.65 6.66 -39.80
CA ASP A 107 1.29 6.51 -39.25
C ASP A 107 0.98 5.06 -38.86
N GLU A 108 1.60 4.09 -39.55
CA GLU A 108 1.48 2.66 -39.24
C GLU A 108 2.62 2.15 -38.35
N ALA A 109 3.52 3.03 -37.89
CA ALA A 109 4.64 2.63 -37.07
C ALA A 109 4.18 2.03 -35.73
N ALA A 110 4.87 0.98 -35.27
CA ALA A 110 4.62 0.34 -33.99
C ALA A 110 5.17 1.16 -32.82
N VAL A 111 4.73 2.42 -32.71
CA VAL A 111 5.01 3.31 -31.57
C VAL A 111 3.77 3.38 -30.70
N SER A 112 3.86 2.83 -29.49
CA SER A 112 2.73 2.71 -28.57
C SER A 112 3.17 2.92 -27.13
N THR A 113 2.24 3.20 -26.24
CA THR A 113 2.52 3.01 -24.81
C THR A 113 2.72 1.53 -24.50
N ILE A 114 3.43 1.20 -23.42
CA ILE A 114 3.59 -0.20 -22.98
C ILE A 114 2.21 -0.86 -22.81
N HIS A 115 1.26 -0.15 -22.20
CA HIS A 115 -0.11 -0.63 -22.02
C HIS A 115 -0.83 -0.85 -23.35
N GLY A 116 -0.74 0.11 -24.29
CA GLY A 116 -1.35 -0.03 -25.61
C GLY A 116 -0.81 -1.22 -26.39
N TRP A 117 0.50 -1.48 -26.33
CA TRP A 117 1.11 -2.64 -26.94
C TRP A 117 0.64 -3.97 -26.31
N CYS A 118 0.69 -4.06 -24.98
CA CYS A 118 0.22 -5.25 -24.27
C CYS A 118 -1.26 -5.53 -24.57
N ASN A 119 -2.10 -4.50 -24.57
CA ASN A 119 -3.52 -4.62 -24.89
C ASN A 119 -3.73 -5.15 -26.31
N ARG A 120 -3.01 -4.62 -27.29
CA ARG A 120 -3.06 -5.10 -28.69
C ARG A 120 -2.65 -6.57 -28.80
N MET A 121 -1.56 -6.97 -28.14
CA MET A 121 -1.09 -8.38 -28.16
C MET A 121 -2.11 -9.34 -27.53
N LEU A 122 -2.74 -8.94 -26.42
CA LEU A 122 -3.79 -9.74 -25.78
C LEU A 122 -5.03 -9.91 -26.69
N HIS A 123 -5.37 -8.89 -27.47
CA HIS A 123 -6.47 -8.96 -28.44
C HIS A 123 -6.12 -9.80 -29.67
N GLU A 124 -4.95 -9.58 -30.29
CA GLU A 124 -4.51 -10.32 -31.48
C GLU A 124 -4.31 -11.82 -31.20
N HIS A 125 -3.88 -12.17 -29.98
CA HIS A 125 -3.66 -13.54 -29.52
C HIS A 125 -4.69 -13.98 -28.47
N ALA A 126 -5.94 -13.53 -28.57
CA ALA A 126 -7.00 -13.85 -27.61
C ALA A 126 -7.24 -15.37 -27.45
N PHE A 127 -7.13 -16.13 -28.55
CA PHE A 127 -7.25 -17.60 -28.53
C PHE A 127 -6.13 -18.27 -27.73
N ASP A 128 -4.89 -17.83 -27.92
CA ASP A 128 -3.72 -18.39 -27.23
C ASP A 128 -3.70 -17.98 -25.74
N SER A 129 -4.28 -16.82 -25.41
CA SER A 129 -4.34 -16.28 -24.06
C SER A 129 -5.57 -16.71 -23.25
N LEU A 130 -6.49 -17.49 -23.84
CA LEU A 130 -7.81 -17.83 -23.28
C LEU A 130 -8.59 -16.57 -22.81
N SER A 131 -8.26 -15.42 -23.38
CA SER A 131 -8.79 -14.13 -22.98
C SER A 131 -10.13 -13.86 -23.67
N LEU A 132 -10.99 -13.06 -23.04
CA LEU A 132 -12.25 -12.63 -23.66
C LEU A 132 -11.92 -11.79 -24.91
N PHE A 133 -12.66 -12.01 -26.01
CA PHE A 133 -12.47 -11.27 -27.27
C PHE A 133 -12.64 -9.74 -27.13
N THR A 134 -13.33 -9.29 -26.08
CA THR A 134 -13.51 -7.88 -25.78
C THR A 134 -13.18 -7.67 -24.31
N GLN A 135 -12.09 -6.95 -24.04
CA GLN A 135 -11.71 -6.54 -22.70
C GLN A 135 -11.73 -5.01 -22.63
N THR A 136 -12.40 -4.48 -21.62
CA THR A 136 -12.37 -3.05 -21.33
C THR A 136 -11.27 -2.82 -20.31
N LEU A 137 -10.33 -1.91 -20.64
CA LEU A 137 -9.31 -1.49 -19.69
C LEU A 137 -9.95 -0.59 -18.63
N GLU A 138 -10.01 -1.08 -17.40
CA GLU A 138 -10.40 -0.26 -16.25
C GLU A 138 -9.17 0.50 -15.74
N THR A 139 -9.20 1.83 -15.83
CA THR A 139 -8.05 2.68 -15.46
C THR A 139 -8.09 3.12 -13.99
N ASP A 140 -9.27 3.08 -13.35
CA ASP A 140 -9.41 3.40 -11.93
C ASP A 140 -10.22 2.30 -11.20
N PRO A 141 -9.55 1.37 -10.50
CA PRO A 141 -10.25 0.31 -9.77
C PRO A 141 -10.89 0.80 -8.46
N SER A 142 -10.99 2.11 -8.22
CA SER A 142 -11.48 2.66 -6.95
C SER A 142 -12.94 2.32 -6.66
N GLU A 143 -13.82 2.38 -7.66
CA GLU A 143 -15.22 2.02 -7.46
C GLU A 143 -15.40 0.53 -7.15
N LEU A 144 -14.72 -0.34 -7.91
CA LEU A 144 -14.70 -1.78 -7.69
C LEU A 144 -14.18 -2.14 -6.29
N ARG A 145 -13.10 -1.47 -5.86
CA ARG A 145 -12.57 -1.66 -4.51
C ARG A 145 -13.57 -1.22 -3.44
N ALA A 146 -14.23 -0.07 -3.62
CA ALA A 146 -15.26 0.39 -2.69
C ALA A 146 -16.44 -0.58 -2.60
N GLU A 147 -16.83 -1.21 -3.72
CA GLU A 147 -17.84 -2.27 -3.75
C GLU A 147 -17.40 -3.49 -2.93
N VAL A 148 -16.20 -4.01 -3.17
CA VAL A 148 -15.66 -5.16 -2.42
C VAL A 148 -15.58 -4.88 -0.92
N VAL A 149 -15.17 -3.67 -0.51
CA VAL A 149 -15.11 -3.30 0.91
C VAL A 149 -16.51 -3.23 1.53
N ARG A 150 -17.51 -2.71 0.81
CA ARG A 150 -18.91 -2.73 1.28
C ARG A 150 -19.43 -4.16 1.39
N ASP A 151 -19.10 -5.04 0.46
CA ASP A 151 -19.50 -6.45 0.49
C ASP A 151 -18.89 -7.18 1.67
N TYR A 152 -17.59 -6.99 1.89
CA TYR A 152 -16.90 -7.49 3.06
C TYR A 152 -17.56 -7.00 4.36
N TRP A 153 -17.89 -5.71 4.43
CA TRP A 153 -18.56 -5.14 5.60
C TRP A 153 -19.94 -5.77 5.85
N ARG A 154 -20.75 -5.94 4.79
CA ARG A 154 -22.07 -6.59 4.88
C ARG A 154 -21.96 -8.04 5.30
N GLN A 155 -20.96 -8.76 4.81
CA GLN A 155 -20.79 -10.18 5.08
C GLN A 155 -20.24 -10.44 6.49
N PHE A 156 -19.29 -9.63 6.96
CA PHE A 156 -18.55 -9.93 8.19
C PHE A 156 -18.92 -9.06 9.38
N TYR A 157 -19.35 -7.81 9.19
CA TYR A 157 -19.60 -6.89 10.31
C TYR A 157 -21.09 -6.77 10.66
N TYR A 158 -22.01 -6.87 9.69
CA TYR A 158 -23.45 -6.84 9.98
C TYR A 158 -23.92 -8.00 10.88
N PRO A 159 -23.36 -9.23 10.78
CA PRO A 159 -23.74 -10.31 11.68
C PRO A 159 -23.17 -10.21 13.10
N LEU A 160 -22.26 -9.26 13.37
CA LEU A 160 -21.66 -9.11 14.70
C LEU A 160 -22.70 -8.65 15.71
N SER A 161 -22.53 -9.09 16.95
CA SER A 161 -23.32 -8.57 18.07
C SER A 161 -22.95 -7.10 18.35
N GLN A 162 -23.83 -6.36 19.02
CA GLN A 162 -23.58 -4.97 19.40
C GLN A 162 -22.22 -4.76 20.10
N PRO A 163 -21.82 -5.52 21.14
CA PRO A 163 -20.53 -5.29 21.81
C PRO A 163 -19.31 -5.63 20.93
N GLU A 164 -19.44 -6.52 19.97
CA GLU A 164 -18.40 -6.80 18.98
C GLU A 164 -18.29 -5.65 17.96
N LEU A 165 -19.43 -5.14 17.52
CA LEU A 165 -19.49 -4.02 16.59
C LEU A 165 -18.92 -2.74 17.22
N GLU A 166 -19.23 -2.46 18.50
CA GLU A 166 -18.68 -1.32 19.24
C GLU A 166 -17.15 -1.30 19.20
N GLN A 167 -16.50 -2.46 19.36
CA GLN A 167 -15.04 -2.59 19.25
C GLN A 167 -14.52 -2.27 17.86
N VAL A 168 -15.21 -2.72 16.80
CA VAL A 168 -14.82 -2.44 15.42
C VAL A 168 -15.03 -0.95 15.09
N THR A 169 -16.15 -0.37 15.53
CA THR A 169 -16.48 1.04 15.27
C THR A 169 -15.55 2.02 15.97
N ALA A 170 -14.89 1.60 17.05
CA ALA A 170 -13.81 2.39 17.67
C ALA A 170 -12.64 2.67 16.70
N PHE A 171 -12.44 1.82 15.68
CA PHE A 171 -11.44 2.00 14.63
C PHE A 171 -12.03 2.54 13.33
N TRP A 172 -13.14 1.97 12.87
CA TRP A 172 -13.78 2.34 11.60
C TRP A 172 -15.29 2.46 11.77
N ASN A 173 -15.81 3.68 11.62
CA ASN A 173 -17.24 3.93 11.78
C ASN A 173 -18.09 3.49 10.57
N HIS A 174 -17.49 3.41 9.37
CA HIS A 174 -18.19 3.03 8.15
C HIS A 174 -17.23 2.45 7.09
N PRO A 175 -17.73 1.73 6.06
CA PRO A 175 -16.89 1.03 5.08
C PRO A 175 -15.85 1.91 4.38
N ALA A 176 -16.15 3.19 4.12
CA ALA A 176 -15.21 4.09 3.47
C ALA A 176 -13.95 4.39 4.31
N GLU A 177 -14.03 4.40 5.65
CA GLU A 177 -12.84 4.55 6.50
C GLU A 177 -11.97 3.30 6.44
N LEU A 178 -12.59 2.11 6.39
CA LEU A 178 -11.87 0.87 6.19
C LEU A 178 -11.18 0.85 4.82
N GLU A 179 -11.85 1.25 3.74
CA GLU A 179 -11.24 1.34 2.41
C GLU A 179 -10.00 2.26 2.42
N LYS A 180 -10.12 3.41 3.07
CA LYS A 180 -9.02 4.37 3.21
C LYS A 180 -7.83 3.78 3.98
N ALA A 181 -8.09 3.04 5.06
CA ALA A 181 -7.06 2.37 5.83
C ALA A 181 -6.38 1.24 5.03
N LEU A 182 -7.14 0.51 4.22
CA LEU A 182 -6.63 -0.59 3.40
C LEU A 182 -5.74 -0.13 2.24
N ARG A 183 -5.92 1.09 1.73
CA ARG A 183 -5.18 1.61 0.56
C ARG A 183 -3.65 1.43 0.65
N HIS A 184 -3.09 1.56 1.85
CA HIS A 184 -1.64 1.44 2.07
C HIS A 184 -1.15 0.01 2.32
N VAL A 185 -2.08 -0.93 2.51
CA VAL A 185 -1.78 -2.30 2.93
C VAL A 185 -2.11 -3.31 1.82
N LEU A 186 -2.95 -2.94 0.84
CA LEU A 186 -3.33 -3.83 -0.27
C LEU A 186 -2.13 -4.36 -1.06
N ASP A 187 -1.12 -3.52 -1.32
CA ASP A 187 0.11 -3.93 -2.01
C ASP A 187 0.96 -4.93 -1.19
N LEU A 188 0.63 -5.11 0.09
CA LEU A 188 1.28 -6.04 1.01
C LEU A 188 0.40 -7.25 1.32
N ALA A 189 -0.77 -7.40 0.69
CA ALA A 189 -1.73 -8.45 1.01
C ALA A 189 -1.11 -9.86 0.95
N GLU A 190 -0.27 -10.14 -0.05
CA GLU A 190 0.41 -11.44 -0.19
C GLU A 190 1.44 -11.72 0.92
N LYS A 191 1.89 -10.69 1.63
CA LYS A 191 2.85 -10.80 2.75
C LYS A 191 2.14 -10.92 4.09
N LEU A 192 0.83 -10.66 4.16
CA LEU A 192 0.07 -10.80 5.38
C LEU A 192 -0.23 -12.28 5.63
N PRO A 193 -0.19 -12.74 6.90
CA PRO A 193 -0.60 -14.08 7.22
C PRO A 193 -2.09 -14.26 6.91
N ALA A 194 -2.50 -15.50 6.59
CA ALA A 194 -3.91 -15.84 6.52
C ALA A 194 -4.56 -15.58 7.88
N GLN A 195 -5.69 -14.85 7.87
CA GLN A 195 -6.42 -14.49 9.08
C GLN A 195 -7.77 -15.18 9.13
N ALA A 196 -8.23 -15.47 10.34
CA ALA A 196 -9.58 -15.95 10.57
C ALA A 196 -10.62 -14.85 10.30
N PRO A 197 -11.91 -15.18 10.13
CA PRO A 197 -12.97 -14.19 10.02
C PRO A 197 -13.00 -13.24 11.24
N PRO A 198 -13.43 -11.97 11.07
CA PRO A 198 -13.46 -10.97 12.15
C PRO A 198 -14.14 -11.44 13.43
N SER A 199 -15.25 -12.17 13.35
CA SER A 199 -15.95 -12.71 14.51
C SER A 199 -15.08 -13.66 15.35
N VAL A 200 -14.28 -14.51 14.69
CA VAL A 200 -13.37 -15.44 15.37
C VAL A 200 -12.24 -14.69 16.06
N ILE A 201 -11.68 -13.67 15.39
CA ILE A 201 -10.60 -12.83 15.95
C ILE A 201 -11.12 -12.07 17.17
N LEU A 202 -12.30 -11.45 17.07
CA LEU A 202 -12.91 -10.70 18.17
C LEU A 202 -13.21 -11.62 19.36
N GLN A 203 -13.72 -12.83 19.10
CA GLN A 203 -13.97 -13.82 20.14
C GLN A 203 -12.68 -14.24 20.85
N GLN A 204 -11.60 -14.52 20.10
CA GLN A 204 -10.29 -14.84 20.66
C GLN A 204 -9.74 -13.72 21.54
N CYS A 205 -9.79 -12.48 21.05
CA CYS A 205 -9.40 -11.31 21.84
C CYS A 205 -10.22 -11.18 23.13
N HIS A 206 -11.52 -11.45 23.06
CA HIS A 206 -12.40 -11.41 24.21
C HIS A 206 -12.04 -12.51 25.24
N ASP A 207 -11.77 -13.73 24.77
CA ASP A 207 -11.42 -14.84 25.63
C ASP A 207 -10.05 -14.64 26.29
N ASP A 208 -9.06 -14.13 25.56
CA ASP A 208 -7.74 -13.78 26.08
C ASP A 208 -7.83 -12.69 27.15
N ARG A 209 -8.62 -11.64 26.91
CA ARG A 209 -8.87 -10.56 27.88
C ARG A 209 -9.54 -11.12 29.13
N ARG A 210 -10.55 -11.98 28.97
CA ARG A 210 -11.26 -12.60 30.10
C ARG A 210 -10.32 -13.48 30.92
N ALA A 211 -9.47 -14.28 30.29
CA ALA A 211 -8.49 -15.13 30.96
C ALA A 211 -7.47 -14.31 31.76
N LYS A 212 -6.93 -13.24 31.17
CA LYS A 212 -6.00 -12.33 31.85
C LYS A 212 -6.66 -11.64 33.04
N LEU A 213 -7.87 -11.12 32.86
CA LEU A 213 -8.61 -10.47 33.93
C LEU A 213 -8.95 -11.45 35.06
N GLN A 214 -9.36 -12.67 34.72
CA GLN A 214 -9.63 -13.70 35.72
C GLN A 214 -8.37 -14.02 36.53
N ALA A 215 -7.21 -14.16 35.89
CA ALA A 215 -5.94 -14.36 36.58
C ALA A 215 -5.61 -13.20 37.54
N LEU A 216 -5.83 -11.96 37.11
CA LEU A 216 -5.65 -10.78 37.98
C LEU A 216 -6.62 -10.80 39.17
N LYS A 217 -7.88 -11.21 38.97
CA LYS A 217 -8.92 -11.27 40.00
C LYS A 217 -8.71 -12.40 41.02
N GLN A 218 -7.92 -13.44 40.73
CA GLN A 218 -7.82 -14.64 41.56
C GLN A 218 -7.51 -14.35 43.05
N ALA A 219 -6.58 -13.44 43.32
CA ALA A 219 -6.16 -13.13 44.69
C ALA A 219 -7.07 -12.11 45.40
N TRP A 220 -7.91 -11.39 44.66
CA TRP A 220 -8.70 -10.29 45.20
C TRP A 220 -9.71 -10.68 46.28
N PRO A 221 -10.46 -11.79 46.19
CA PRO A 221 -11.38 -12.17 47.26
C PRO A 221 -10.65 -12.38 48.59
N GLN A 222 -9.51 -13.06 48.57
CA GLN A 222 -8.67 -13.27 49.75
C GLN A 222 -8.13 -11.93 50.28
N TRP A 223 -7.59 -11.08 49.40
CA TRP A 223 -7.08 -9.77 49.78
C TRP A 223 -8.14 -8.85 50.37
N VAL A 224 -9.37 -8.90 49.85
CA VAL A 224 -10.49 -8.12 50.38
C VAL A 224 -10.83 -8.60 51.80
N ASP A 225 -10.90 -9.91 52.03
CA ASP A 225 -11.24 -10.48 53.33
C ASP A 225 -10.14 -10.19 54.38
N GLU A 226 -8.86 -10.34 54.01
CA GLU A 226 -7.71 -10.02 54.85
C GLU A 226 -7.69 -8.52 55.23
N PHE A 227 -7.89 -7.65 54.24
CA PHE A 227 -7.87 -6.20 54.46
C PHE A 227 -9.09 -5.72 55.26
N GLU A 228 -10.27 -6.30 55.04
CA GLU A 228 -11.47 -6.00 55.82
C GLU A 228 -11.25 -6.34 57.30
N HIS A 229 -10.69 -7.52 57.59
CA HIS A 229 -10.38 -7.91 58.96
C HIS A 229 -9.35 -6.97 59.62
N LEU A 230 -8.34 -6.54 58.87
CA LEU A 230 -7.35 -5.55 59.33
C LEU A 230 -8.03 -4.23 59.71
N LEU A 231 -8.88 -3.68 58.83
CA LEU A 231 -9.61 -2.44 59.09
C LEU A 231 -10.56 -2.56 60.28
N GLN A 232 -11.23 -3.70 60.45
CA GLN A 232 -12.11 -3.96 61.60
C GLN A 232 -11.31 -3.97 62.92
N HIS A 233 -10.14 -4.63 62.94
CA HIS A 233 -9.27 -4.67 64.12
C HIS A 233 -8.71 -3.28 64.46
N ALA A 234 -8.22 -2.54 63.46
CA ALA A 234 -7.73 -1.17 63.61
C ALA A 234 -8.83 -0.20 64.05
N ASN A 235 -10.07 -0.40 63.60
CA ASN A 235 -11.22 0.39 64.01
C ASN A 235 -11.60 0.16 65.48
N ALA A 236 -11.49 -1.08 65.97
CA ALA A 236 -11.70 -1.42 67.38
C ALA A 236 -10.64 -0.79 68.29
N GLN A 237 -9.43 -0.61 67.78
CA GLN A 237 -8.30 0.04 68.46
C GLN A 237 -8.21 1.56 68.21
N HIS A 238 -9.15 2.13 67.47
CA HIS A 238 -9.19 3.57 67.13
C HIS A 238 -7.93 4.09 66.39
N HIS A 239 -7.32 3.28 65.52
CA HIS A 239 -6.08 3.63 64.81
C HIS A 239 -6.24 4.66 63.67
N PHE A 240 -7.46 4.99 63.26
CA PHE A 240 -7.72 5.94 62.17
C PHE A 240 -8.97 6.81 62.41
N ASP A 241 -9.07 7.92 61.69
CA ASP A 241 -10.22 8.83 61.71
C ASP A 241 -11.44 8.21 61.00
N ARG A 242 -12.47 7.85 61.78
CA ARG A 242 -13.73 7.29 61.28
C ARG A 242 -14.52 8.25 60.36
N ARG A 243 -14.25 9.56 60.39
CA ARG A 243 -14.85 10.52 59.46
C ARG A 243 -14.29 10.34 58.05
N ARG A 244 -13.04 9.87 57.93
CA ARG A 244 -12.33 9.63 56.68
C ARG A 244 -12.47 8.19 56.19
N LEU A 245 -12.46 7.22 57.12
CA LEU A 245 -12.50 5.78 56.82
C LEU A 245 -13.57 5.07 57.67
N GLY A 246 -14.84 5.48 57.52
CA GLY A 246 -15.94 4.92 58.32
C GLY A 246 -16.27 3.45 57.98
N PRO A 247 -16.67 2.61 58.96
CA PRO A 247 -17.03 1.19 58.75
C PRO A 247 -18.03 0.93 57.63
N ALA A 248 -19.12 1.71 57.59
CA ALA A 248 -20.12 1.56 56.54
C ALA A 248 -19.56 1.84 55.13
N ASN A 249 -18.59 2.77 55.01
CA ASN A 249 -18.03 3.17 53.73
C ASN A 249 -17.04 2.13 53.21
N TYR A 250 -16.05 1.73 54.01
CA TYR A 250 -15.06 0.75 53.54
C TYR A 250 -15.70 -0.62 53.32
N THR A 251 -16.66 -1.06 54.15
CA THR A 251 -17.35 -2.33 53.90
C THR A 251 -18.14 -2.28 52.59
N ARG A 252 -18.79 -1.15 52.27
CA ARG A 252 -19.44 -0.96 50.97
C ARG A 252 -18.44 -1.06 49.81
N TRP A 253 -17.30 -0.37 49.90
CA TRP A 253 -16.29 -0.39 48.83
C TRP A 253 -15.67 -1.77 48.66
N LEU A 254 -15.33 -2.45 49.76
CA LEU A 254 -14.78 -3.80 49.77
C LEU A 254 -15.79 -4.83 49.23
N ASN A 255 -17.08 -4.69 49.54
CA ASN A 255 -18.14 -5.50 48.92
C ASN A 255 -18.21 -5.30 47.40
N THR A 256 -18.09 -4.06 46.90
CA THR A 256 -18.04 -3.80 45.46
C THR A 256 -16.83 -4.47 44.79
N ILE A 257 -15.67 -4.44 45.45
CA ILE A 257 -14.47 -5.14 44.96
C ILE A 257 -14.68 -6.66 44.99
N ARG A 258 -15.28 -7.20 46.07
CA ARG A 258 -15.58 -8.64 46.20
C ARG A 258 -16.54 -9.13 45.12
N GLU A 259 -17.59 -8.37 44.85
CA GLU A 259 -18.55 -8.65 43.77
C GLU A 259 -17.87 -8.58 42.40
N TRP A 260 -17.06 -7.56 42.14
CA TRP A 260 -16.29 -7.48 40.89
C TRP A 260 -15.31 -8.65 40.74
N ALA A 261 -14.59 -9.04 41.79
CA ALA A 261 -13.62 -10.12 41.75
C ALA A 261 -14.25 -11.50 41.50
N THR A 262 -15.51 -11.68 41.91
CA THR A 262 -16.24 -12.97 41.80
C THR A 262 -17.20 -13.03 40.60
N THR A 263 -17.41 -11.92 39.89
CA THR A 263 -18.29 -11.86 38.72
C THR A 263 -17.51 -11.72 37.40
N PRO A 264 -18.12 -12.08 36.25
CA PRO A 264 -17.51 -11.90 34.93
C PRO A 264 -17.33 -10.43 34.49
N THR A 265 -17.80 -9.47 35.29
CA THR A 265 -17.79 -8.03 34.98
C THR A 265 -16.38 -7.52 34.76
N GLU A 266 -16.12 -6.87 33.62
CA GLU A 266 -14.77 -6.37 33.33
C GLU A 266 -14.41 -5.12 34.14
N GLN A 267 -15.37 -4.23 34.36
CA GLN A 267 -15.14 -2.92 34.98
C GLN A 267 -15.40 -2.95 36.49
N LEU A 268 -14.47 -2.37 37.26
CA LEU A 268 -14.62 -2.15 38.70
C LEU A 268 -15.28 -0.79 38.96
N ALA A 269 -16.56 -0.80 39.32
CA ALA A 269 -17.36 0.41 39.52
C ALA A 269 -17.20 1.00 40.94
N LEU A 270 -16.02 1.49 41.26
CA LEU A 270 -15.76 2.25 42.48
C LEU A 270 -15.99 3.76 42.27
N GLY A 271 -16.54 4.43 43.28
CA GLY A 271 -16.67 5.89 43.27
C GLY A 271 -15.37 6.60 43.65
N ASP A 272 -15.24 7.90 43.34
CA ASP A 272 -14.03 8.69 43.54
C ASP A 272 -13.48 8.63 44.98
N ALA A 273 -14.37 8.61 45.97
CA ALA A 273 -13.96 8.50 47.38
C ALA A 273 -13.26 7.16 47.69
N ALA A 274 -13.69 6.07 47.06
CA ALA A 274 -13.06 4.76 47.22
C ALA A 274 -11.71 4.71 46.50
N TRP A 275 -11.63 5.23 45.27
CA TRP A 275 -10.36 5.35 44.53
C TRP A 275 -9.34 6.22 45.24
N LEU A 276 -9.77 7.27 45.94
CA LEU A 276 -8.88 8.11 46.73
C LEU A 276 -8.42 7.37 48.01
N ARG A 277 -9.34 6.70 48.71
CA ARG A 277 -9.08 6.15 50.06
C ARG A 277 -8.43 4.78 50.07
N LEU A 278 -8.74 3.91 49.11
CA LEU A 278 -8.17 2.56 49.00
C LEU A 278 -6.83 2.61 48.24
N THR A 279 -5.94 3.48 48.70
CA THR A 279 -4.56 3.61 48.22
C THR A 279 -3.63 3.71 49.42
N PRO A 280 -2.31 3.47 49.27
CA PRO A 280 -1.38 3.53 50.38
C PRO A 280 -1.36 4.93 51.01
N GLN A 281 -1.42 5.97 50.17
CA GLN A 281 -1.50 7.35 50.61
C GLN A 281 -2.85 7.68 51.29
N GLY A 282 -3.97 7.27 50.69
CA GLY A 282 -5.31 7.54 51.22
C GLY A 282 -5.56 6.91 52.59
N ILE A 283 -4.99 5.72 52.82
CA ILE A 283 -5.00 5.04 54.12
C ILE A 283 -4.07 5.75 55.11
N ALA A 284 -2.84 6.10 54.70
CA ALA A 284 -1.90 6.83 55.56
C ALA A 284 -2.47 8.18 56.04
N GLU A 285 -3.17 8.91 55.18
CA GLU A 285 -3.83 10.18 55.54
C GLU A 285 -5.01 10.01 56.51
N ALA A 286 -5.61 8.82 56.58
CA ALA A 286 -6.67 8.52 57.54
C ALA A 286 -6.12 7.98 58.87
N TRP A 287 -4.90 7.45 58.87
CA TRP A 287 -4.27 6.80 60.02
C TRP A 287 -3.79 7.82 61.05
N THR A 288 -4.18 7.64 62.32
CA THR A 288 -3.86 8.57 63.42
C THR A 288 -2.91 7.96 64.43
N HIS A 289 -2.87 6.62 64.56
CA HIS A 289 -2.02 5.92 65.52
C HIS A 289 -1.37 4.68 64.91
N GLY A 290 -0.06 4.52 65.15
CA GLY A 290 0.74 3.43 64.59
C GLY A 290 1.09 3.64 63.11
N SER A 291 1.67 2.61 62.50
CA SER A 291 1.99 2.62 61.07
C SER A 291 0.79 2.13 60.26
N PRO A 292 0.48 2.77 59.11
CA PRO A 292 -0.58 2.29 58.23
C PRO A 292 -0.23 0.91 57.66
N PRO A 293 -1.23 0.07 57.39
CA PRO A 293 -1.01 -1.26 56.84
C PRO A 293 -0.42 -1.21 55.44
N GLN A 294 0.51 -2.13 55.17
CA GLN A 294 0.94 -2.46 53.81
C GLN A 294 0.18 -3.71 53.39
N HIS A 295 -0.52 -3.65 52.25
CA HIS A 295 -1.36 -4.74 51.80
C HIS A 295 -1.43 -4.73 50.26
N PRO A 296 -1.31 -5.89 49.57
CA PRO A 296 -1.33 -5.95 48.10
C PRO A 296 -2.58 -5.35 47.44
N LEU A 297 -3.71 -5.30 48.16
CA LEU A 297 -4.94 -4.64 47.70
C LEU A 297 -4.75 -3.14 47.42
N LEU A 298 -3.77 -2.50 48.07
CA LEU A 298 -3.49 -1.07 47.95
C LEU A 298 -2.45 -0.75 46.88
N ASP A 299 -1.75 -1.74 46.34
CA ASP A 299 -0.72 -1.56 45.29
C ASP A 299 -1.36 -1.52 43.89
#